data_AF-A0A1G5X4D0-F1
#
_entry.id   AF-A0A1G5X4D0-F1
#
_cell.length_a   1.000
_cell.length_b   1.000
_cell.length_c   1.000
_cell.angle_alpha   90.00
_cell.angle_beta   90.00
_cell.angle_gamma   90.00
#
_symmetry.space_group_name_H-M   'P 1'
#
loop_
_entity.id
_entity.type
_entity.pdbx_description
1 polymer ?
#
loop_
_entity_poly.entity_id
_entity_poly.type
_entity_poly.pdbx_seq_one_letter_code
_entity_poly.pdbx_strand_id
1 'polypeptide(L)'
;MHLVINSYGATLIRENGLFVIQTEEGKQSFPPDMVKSISISKAARITSDAIILAIHHQVDVLFVSDTGNPEGRVWSVKYGSISNIRRAQLNFLYSPAVIP
;
A
#
# COMPACT_ATOMS: atom_id res chain seq x y z
N MET A 1 0.39 9.73 -6.51
CA MET A 1 -0.32 8.87 -7.46
C MET A 1 -0.75 7.59 -6.78
N HIS A 2 -1.71 6.86 -7.35
CA HIS A 2 -2.12 5.53 -6.91
C HIS A 2 -1.80 4.55 -8.04
N LEU A 3 -0.92 3.59 -7.79
CA LEU A 3 -0.60 2.56 -8.78
C LEU A 3 -1.63 1.45 -8.68
N VAL A 4 -2.22 1.06 -9.80
CA VAL A 4 -3.15 -0.07 -9.90
C VAL A 4 -2.54 -1.09 -10.84
N ILE A 5 -2.19 -2.26 -10.31
CA ILE A 5 -1.53 -3.34 -11.04
C ILE A 5 -2.52 -4.49 -11.17
N ASN A 6 -3.24 -4.51 -12.28
CA ASN A 6 -4.29 -5.49 -12.58
C ASN A 6 -4.03 -6.31 -13.86
N SER A 7 -2.93 -6.06 -14.55
CA SER A 7 -2.57 -6.80 -15.75
C SER A 7 -2.00 -8.17 -15.39
N TYR A 8 -2.46 -9.21 -16.09
CA TYR A 8 -1.96 -10.58 -15.91
C TYR A 8 -0.44 -10.64 -16.15
N GLY A 9 0.28 -11.33 -15.27
CA GLY A 9 1.73 -11.52 -15.41
C GLY A 9 2.58 -10.30 -15.05
N ALA A 10 1.96 -9.15 -14.78
CA ALA A 10 2.65 -7.93 -14.37
C ALA A 10 3.49 -8.18 -13.11
N THR A 11 4.68 -7.60 -13.06
CA THR A 11 5.60 -7.76 -11.93
C THR A 11 6.05 -6.40 -11.42
N LEU A 12 5.77 -6.12 -10.15
CA LEU A 12 6.30 -4.97 -9.44
C LEU A 12 7.61 -5.36 -8.74
N ILE A 13 8.70 -4.73 -9.16
CA ILE A 13 10.02 -4.90 -8.57
C ILE A 13 10.56 -3.57 -8.04
N ARG A 14 11.62 -3.66 -7.24
CA ARG A 14 12.51 -2.53 -6.94
C ARG A 14 13.69 -2.59 -7.91
N GLU A 15 13.97 -1.49 -8.60
CA GLU A 15 15.16 -1.33 -9.44
C GLU A 15 15.72 0.09 -9.22
N ASN A 16 17.00 0.22 -8.86
CA ASN A 16 17.65 1.52 -8.59
C ASN A 16 16.89 2.44 -7.61
N GLY A 17 16.20 1.86 -6.62
CA GLY A 17 15.41 2.61 -5.64
C GLY A 17 14.05 3.09 -6.14
N LEU A 18 13.66 2.73 -7.36
CA LEU A 18 12.37 3.03 -7.96
C LEU A 18 11.44 1.82 -7.90
N PHE A 19 10.14 2.08 -7.90
CA PHE A 19 9.15 1.07 -8.23
C PHE A 19 9.16 0.86 -9.74
N VAL A 20 9.36 -0.38 -10.19
CA VAL A 20 9.32 -0.72 -11.61
C VAL A 20 8.24 -1.75 -11.86
N ILE A 21 7.27 -1.37 -12.69
CA ILE A 21 6.21 -2.28 -13.17
C ILE A 21 6.67 -2.83 -14.52
N GLN A 22 6.76 -4.14 -14.62
CA GLN A 22 7.10 -4.87 -15.84
C GLN A 22 5.86 -5.59 -16.36
N THR A 23 5.50 -5.33 -17.60
CA THR A 23 4.44 -6.01 -18.35
C THR A 23 5.00 -6.50 -19.69
N GLU A 24 4.19 -7.19 -20.49
CA GLU A 24 4.57 -7.58 -21.85
C GLU A 24 4.82 -6.36 -22.76
N GLU A 25 4.16 -5.24 -22.48
CA GLU A 25 4.29 -3.99 -23.24
C GLU A 25 5.57 -3.21 -22.90
N GLY A 26 6.22 -3.53 -21.78
CA GLY A 26 7.49 -2.93 -21.40
C GLY A 26 7.62 -2.65 -19.91
N LYS A 27 8.44 -1.65 -19.58
CA LYS A 27 8.75 -1.26 -18.20
C LYS A 27 8.38 0.19 -17.94
N GLN A 28 7.77 0.45 -16.79
CA GLN A 28 7.51 1.80 -16.28
C GLN A 28 8.12 1.95 -14.89
N SER A 29 8.73 3.09 -14.62
CA SER A 29 9.42 3.37 -13.35
C SER A 29 8.81 4.57 -12.63
N PHE A 30 8.68 4.47 -11.31
CA PHE A 30 8.05 5.47 -10.47
C PHE A 30 8.91 5.74 -9.23
N PRO A 31 9.28 7.01 -8.97
CA PRO A 31 9.87 7.42 -7.70
C PRO A 31 8.92 7.15 -6.52
N PRO A 32 9.40 6.54 -5.42
CA PRO A 32 8.55 6.21 -4.28
C PRO A 32 7.80 7.40 -3.68
N ASP A 33 8.46 8.57 -3.62
CA ASP A 33 7.88 9.79 -3.04
C ASP A 33 6.64 10.31 -3.80
N MET A 34 6.47 9.90 -5.06
CA MET A 34 5.29 10.25 -5.84
C MET A 34 4.16 9.22 -5.71
N VAL A 35 4.40 8.04 -5.14
CA VAL A 35 3.44 6.95 -4.99
C VAL A 35 2.81 7.01 -3.59
N LYS A 36 1.48 7.08 -3.52
CA LYS A 36 0.72 7.11 -2.25
C LYS A 36 0.22 5.72 -1.87
N SER A 37 -0.20 4.94 -2.86
CA SER A 37 -0.61 3.56 -2.67
C SER A 37 -0.38 2.74 -3.93
N ILE A 38 -0.36 1.43 -3.72
CA ILE A 38 -0.23 0.38 -4.71
C ILE A 38 -1.35 -0.61 -4.44
N SER A 39 -2.27 -0.75 -5.39
CA SER A 39 -3.27 -1.82 -5.39
C SER A 39 -2.82 -2.90 -6.36
N ILE A 40 -2.72 -4.14 -5.90
CA ILE A 40 -2.27 -5.29 -6.70
C ILE A 40 -3.34 -6.38 -6.70
N SER A 41 -3.79 -6.79 -7.88
CA SER A 41 -4.78 -7.85 -8.02
C SER A 41 -4.12 -9.23 -8.13
N LYS A 42 -4.96 -10.27 -8.11
CA LYS A 42 -4.55 -11.63 -8.45
C LYS A 42 -3.89 -11.67 -9.84
N ALA A 43 -2.96 -12.61 -10.02
CA ALA A 43 -2.13 -12.81 -11.21
C ALA A 43 -1.01 -11.78 -11.48
N ALA A 44 -0.90 -10.72 -10.69
CA ALA A 44 0.29 -9.89 -10.63
C ALA A 44 1.26 -10.39 -9.53
N ARG A 45 2.54 -10.09 -9.71
CA ARG A 45 3.63 -10.47 -8.80
C ARG A 45 4.24 -9.22 -8.17
N ILE A 46 4.67 -9.33 -6.93
CA ILE A 46 5.41 -8.28 -6.22
C ILE A 46 6.59 -8.91 -5.50
N THR A 47 7.76 -8.29 -5.58
CA THR A 47 8.94 -8.78 -4.85
C THR A 47 8.98 -8.24 -3.43
N SER A 48 9.65 -8.97 -2.53
CA SER A 48 9.88 -8.54 -1.15
C SER A 48 10.54 -7.16 -1.09
N ASP A 49 11.49 -6.88 -1.98
CA ASP A 49 12.21 -5.61 -2.01
C ASP A 49 11.32 -4.43 -2.39
N ALA A 50 10.34 -4.65 -3.28
CA ALA A 50 9.33 -3.65 -3.59
C ALA A 50 8.40 -3.40 -2.39
N ILE A 51 8.00 -4.46 -1.68
CA ILE A 51 7.22 -4.33 -0.43
C ILE A 51 7.99 -3.53 0.62
N ILE A 52 9.26 -3.86 0.84
CA ILE A 52 10.13 -3.17 1.81
C ILE A 52 10.30 -1.70 1.41
N LEU A 53 10.49 -1.41 0.12
CA LEU A 53 10.55 -0.03 -0.39
C LEU A 53 9.27 0.75 -0.08
N ALA A 54 8.11 0.12 -0.29
CA ALA A 54 6.80 0.71 0.04
C ALA A 54 6.67 0.99 1.54
N ILE A 55 7.02 0.03 2.40
CA ILE A 55 7.03 0.20 3.86
C ILE A 55 7.91 1.39 4.28
N HIS A 56 9.12 1.50 3.74
CA HIS A 56 10.03 2.59 4.09
C HIS A 56 9.47 3.97 3.74
N HIS A 57 8.81 4.08 2.58
CA HIS A 57 8.23 5.33 2.08
C HIS A 57 6.77 5.56 2.51
N GLN A 58 6.24 4.77 3.45
CA GLN A 58 4.84 4.85 3.91
C GLN A 58 3.82 4.74 2.76
N VAL A 59 4.12 3.89 1.78
CA VAL A 59 3.24 3.59 0.65
C VAL A 59 2.35 2.40 1.01
N ASP A 60 1.03 2.57 0.85
CA ASP A 60 0.06 1.52 1.17
C ASP A 60 0.09 0.45 0.08
N VAL A 61 0.26 -0.82 0.46
CA VAL A 61 0.16 -1.94 -0.47
C VAL A 61 -1.09 -2.73 -0.15
N LEU A 62 -2.08 -2.65 -1.04
CA LEU A 62 -3.37 -3.30 -0.92
C LEU A 62 -3.50 -4.45 -1.92
N PHE A 63 -3.69 -5.65 -1.42
CA PHE A 63 -4.07 -6.80 -2.23
C PHE A 63 -5.59 -6.76 -2.45
N VAL A 64 -6.01 -6.83 -3.70
CA VAL A 64 -7.43 -6.73 -4.08
C VAL A 64 -7.88 -7.94 -4.88
N SER A 65 -9.16 -8.29 -4.74
CA SER A 65 -9.83 -9.30 -5.55
C SER A 65 -9.98 -8.82 -7.00
N ASP A 66 -10.39 -9.73 -7.88
CA ASP A 66 -10.71 -9.41 -9.29
C ASP A 66 -11.88 -8.40 -9.42
N THR A 67 -12.71 -8.28 -8.38
CA THR A 67 -13.79 -7.29 -8.26
C THR A 67 -13.35 -5.99 -7.58
N GLY A 68 -12.07 -5.86 -7.22
CA GLY A 68 -11.50 -4.67 -6.58
C GLY A 68 -11.70 -4.60 -5.05
N ASN A 69 -12.23 -5.66 -4.43
CA ASN A 69 -12.43 -5.69 -2.98
C ASN A 69 -11.10 -5.96 -2.26
N PRO A 70 -10.80 -5.28 -1.15
CA PRO A 70 -9.56 -5.51 -0.40
C PRO A 70 -9.55 -6.89 0.25
N GLU A 71 -8.49 -7.68 -0.01
CA GLU A 71 -8.26 -8.99 0.60
C GLU A 71 -7.16 -8.96 1.66
N GLY A 72 -6.19 -8.06 1.51
CA GLY A 72 -5.09 -7.95 2.46
C GLY A 72 -4.33 -6.64 2.30
N ARG A 73 -3.57 -6.26 3.33
CA ARG A 73 -2.78 -5.02 3.33
C ARG A 73 -1.40 -5.29 3.92
N VAL A 74 -0.39 -4.69 3.30
CA VAL A 74 0.93 -4.51 3.91
C VAL A 74 1.15 -3.03 4.14
N TRP A 75 1.47 -2.69 5.39
CA TRP A 75 1.69 -1.32 5.82
C TRP A 75 2.87 -1.25 6.80
N SER A 76 3.47 -0.08 6.90
CA SER A 76 4.55 0.21 7.85
C SER A 76 4.11 0.06 9.30
N VAL A 77 4.97 -0.52 10.14
CA VAL A 77 4.77 -0.57 11.60
C VAL A 77 5.01 0.78 12.30
N LYS A 78 5.53 1.80 11.58
CA LYS A 78 5.76 3.12 12.14
C LYS A 78 4.43 3.76 12.57
N TYR A 79 4.44 4.35 13.76
CA TYR A 79 3.29 5.07 14.28
C TYR A 79 3.06 6.37 13.52
N GLY A 80 1.94 6.46 12.80
CA GLY A 80 1.48 7.73 12.22
C GLY A 80 0.85 8.67 13.27
N SER A 81 0.37 8.13 14.40
CA SER A 81 -0.21 8.90 15.51
C SER A 81 0.52 8.61 16.81
N ILE A 82 0.74 9.66 17.61
CA ILE A 82 1.31 9.53 18.95
C ILE A 82 0.31 8.83 19.90
N SER A 83 0.80 8.10 20.90
CA SER A 83 -0.03 7.33 21.85
C SER A 83 -1.13 8.15 22.52
N ASN A 84 -0.95 9.46 22.64
CA ASN A 84 -1.95 10.40 23.16
C ASN A 84 -3.23 10.45 22.31
N ILE A 85 -3.09 10.46 20.97
CA ILE A 85 -4.24 10.49 20.06
C ILE A 85 -5.04 9.19 20.18
N ARG A 86 -4.36 8.04 20.21
CA ARG A 86 -5.01 6.73 20.35
C ARG A 86 -5.76 6.59 21.67
N ARG A 87 -5.17 7.06 22.77
CA ARG A 87 -5.83 7.12 24.07
C ARG A 87 -7.04 8.05 24.05
N ALA A 88 -6.95 9.21 23.41
CA ALA A 88 -8.09 10.11 23.26
C ALA A 88 -9.22 9.47 22.41
N GLN A 89 -8.88 8.74 21.34
CA GLN A 89 -9.85 7.99 20.55
C GLN A 89 -10.56 6.90 21.37
N LEU A 90 -9.82 6.16 22.21
CA LEU A 90 -10.41 5.19 23.14
C LEU A 90 -11.30 5.87 24.18
N ASN A 91 -10.85 6.96 24.79
CA ASN A 91 -11.64 7.72 25.76
C ASN A 91 -12.94 8.25 25.13
N PHE A 92 -12.88 8.74 23.89
CA PHE A 92 -14.05 9.20 23.15
C PHE A 92 -15.03 8.06 22.88
N LEU A 93 -14.54 6.89 22.45
CA LEU A 93 -15.35 5.70 22.20
C LEU A 93 -16.17 5.28 23.45
N TYR A 94 -15.61 5.44 24.64
CA TYR A 94 -16.30 5.12 25.91
C TYR A 94 -17.01 6.31 26.56
N SER A 95 -17.03 7.47 25.89
CA SER A 95 -17.67 8.68 26.43
C SER A 95 -19.14 8.78 26.02
N PRO A 96 -19.97 9.53 26.78
CA PRO A 96 -21.36 9.83 26.38
C PRO A 96 -21.48 10.65 25.09
N ALA A 97 -20.38 11.19 24.56
CA ALA A 97 -20.37 11.98 23.33
C ALA A 97 -20.33 11.12 22.05
N VAL A 98 -20.18 9.79 22.17
CA VAL A 98 -20.23 8.89 21.02
C VAL A 98 -21.66 8.85 20.48
N ILE A 99 -21.83 9.18 19.20
CA ILE A 99 -23.12 9.09 18.51
C ILE A 99 -23.14 7.74 17.79
N PRO A 100 -24.18 6.89 17.99
CA PRO A 100 -24.31 5.61 17.31
C PRO A 100 -24.53 5.74 15.80
#